data_AF-A0A2P4Y3U9-F1
#
_entry.id   AF-A0A2P4Y3U9-F1
#
_cell.length_a   1.000
_cell.length_b   1.000
_cell.length_c   1.000
_cell.angle_alpha   90.00
_cell.angle_beta   90.00
_cell.angle_gamma   90.00
#
_symmetry.space_group_name_H-M   'P 1'
#
loop_
_entity.id
_entity.type
_entity.pdbx_description
1 polymer ?
#
loop_
_entity_poly.entity_id
_entity_poly.type
_entity_poly.pdbx_seq_one_letter_code
_entity_poly.pdbx_strand_id
1 'polypeptide(L)'
;MALELAKTAENSIADFFARDDALSRLDRLHRHTLEAVETVLKAPRPQDFTHNVLDLAVQKVVEKLSWKLMTEAHATPSSVGVPALLDLCIAGVTSHFLVNSTPYKVLEDLMEGQTISTCEKVWELLESRKDQLTTPDFIAEKGRTTKASLCLLRMCNALLRRLSKTHNSVFCGKILVFLSFTFALSERSAVNLTGKANVTNVTVFEDEDAFDLAESTDATKASEAVSGLQ
;
A
#
# COMPACT_ATOMS: atom_id res chain seq x y z
N MET A 1 -23.89 15.96 -14.03
CA MET A 1 -24.08 16.51 -12.67
C MET A 1 -23.29 15.75 -11.61
N ALA A 2 -23.46 14.44 -11.44
CA ALA A 2 -22.58 13.64 -10.56
C ALA A 2 -21.09 13.76 -10.93
N LEU A 3 -20.78 13.78 -12.23
CA LEU A 3 -19.40 14.01 -12.73
C LEU A 3 -18.87 15.42 -12.36
N GLU A 4 -19.73 16.44 -12.38
CA GLU A 4 -19.33 17.82 -12.03
C GLU A 4 -19.09 17.96 -10.52
N LEU A 5 -19.87 17.26 -9.70
CA LEU A 5 -19.61 17.14 -8.25
C LEU A 5 -18.26 16.48 -7.98
N ALA A 6 -17.95 15.38 -8.69
CA ALA A 6 -16.67 14.70 -8.53
C ALA A 6 -15.48 15.58 -8.94
N LYS A 7 -15.56 16.29 -10.08
CA LYS A 7 -14.52 17.26 -10.49
C LYS A 7 -14.36 18.41 -9.51
N THR A 8 -15.48 18.92 -8.98
CA THR A 8 -15.44 20.02 -7.99
C THR A 8 -14.78 19.57 -6.69
N ALA A 9 -15.10 18.35 -6.23
CA ALA A 9 -14.47 17.75 -5.07
C ALA A 9 -12.98 17.49 -5.31
N GLU A 10 -12.61 16.97 -6.47
CA GLU A 10 -11.21 16.75 -6.87
C GLU A 10 -10.41 18.06 -6.82
N ASN A 11 -10.91 19.12 -7.47
CA ASN A 11 -10.25 20.42 -7.48
C ASN A 11 -10.14 21.03 -6.08
N SER A 12 -11.18 20.87 -5.26
CA SER A 12 -11.18 21.36 -3.88
C SER A 12 -10.13 20.64 -3.05
N ILE A 13 -10.14 19.31 -3.04
CA ILE A 13 -9.17 18.51 -2.27
C ILE A 13 -7.75 18.82 -2.74
N ALA A 14 -7.52 18.92 -4.05
CA ALA A 14 -6.21 19.27 -4.61
C ALA A 14 -5.69 20.64 -4.15
N ASP A 15 -6.57 21.62 -3.93
CA ASP A 15 -6.21 22.95 -3.43
C ASP A 15 -5.85 22.94 -1.94
N PHE A 16 -6.56 22.16 -1.12
CA PHE A 16 -6.46 22.30 0.32
C PHE A 16 -5.74 21.19 1.08
N PHE A 17 -5.44 20.03 0.48
CA PHE A 17 -4.94 18.88 1.24
C PHE A 17 -3.64 19.14 2.00
N ALA A 18 -2.82 20.08 1.53
CA ALA A 18 -1.55 20.45 2.15
C ALA A 18 -1.63 21.65 3.12
N ARG A 19 -2.85 22.16 3.40
CA ARG A 19 -3.06 23.33 4.27
C ARG A 19 -3.31 22.91 5.71
N ASP A 20 -2.98 23.78 6.66
CA ASP A 20 -3.23 23.52 8.09
C ASP A 20 -4.72 23.37 8.42
N ASP A 21 -5.60 24.03 7.64
CA ASP A 21 -7.07 23.97 7.79
C ASP A 21 -7.74 22.89 6.93
N ALA A 22 -6.98 21.91 6.41
CA ALA A 22 -7.45 20.90 5.47
C ALA A 22 -8.66 20.11 5.98
N LEU A 23 -8.66 19.68 7.25
CA LEU A 23 -9.78 18.91 7.82
C LEU A 23 -11.07 19.74 7.88
N SER A 24 -10.99 20.99 8.30
CA SER A 24 -12.13 21.92 8.35
C SER A 24 -12.67 22.26 6.95
N ARG A 25 -11.83 22.18 5.93
CA ARG A 25 -12.25 22.32 4.52
C ARG A 25 -12.88 21.04 3.99
N LEU A 26 -12.37 19.87 4.39
CA LEU A 26 -12.97 18.58 4.06
C LEU A 26 -14.37 18.44 4.67
N ASP A 27 -14.59 18.87 5.91
CA ASP A 27 -15.93 18.93 6.53
C ASP A 27 -16.89 19.80 5.70
N ARG A 28 -16.47 21.02 5.35
CA ARG A 28 -17.26 21.92 4.50
C ARG A 28 -17.60 21.30 3.15
N LEU A 29 -16.62 20.67 2.51
CA LEU A 29 -16.80 19.97 1.25
C LEU A 29 -17.78 18.81 1.40
N HIS A 30 -17.61 17.97 2.43
CA HIS A 30 -18.50 16.84 2.72
C HIS A 30 -19.95 17.30 2.88
N ARG A 31 -20.21 18.34 3.69
CA ARG A 31 -21.55 18.89 3.90
C ARG A 31 -22.17 19.42 2.61
N HIS A 32 -21.41 20.18 1.82
CA HIS A 32 -21.88 20.70 0.54
C HIS A 32 -22.17 19.57 -0.47
N THR A 33 -21.31 18.56 -0.55
CA THR A 33 -21.54 17.40 -1.42
C THR A 33 -22.77 16.61 -0.96
N LEU A 34 -22.94 16.39 0.34
CA LEU A 34 -24.11 15.71 0.90
C LEU A 34 -25.41 16.44 0.56
N GLU A 35 -25.45 17.76 0.79
CA GLU A 35 -26.60 18.59 0.46
C GLU A 35 -26.95 18.51 -1.04
N ALA A 36 -25.94 18.58 -1.92
CA ALA A 36 -26.16 18.46 -3.36
C ALA A 36 -26.68 17.06 -3.76
N VAL A 37 -26.21 16.00 -3.10
CA VAL A 37 -26.65 14.63 -3.35
C VAL A 37 -28.09 14.41 -2.88
N GLU A 38 -28.48 14.99 -1.75
CA GLU A 38 -29.83 14.89 -1.20
C GLU A 38 -30.84 15.70 -2.00
N THR A 39 -30.54 16.97 -2.26
CA THR A 39 -31.49 17.91 -2.86
C THR A 39 -31.59 17.76 -4.37
N VAL A 40 -30.45 17.58 -5.04
CA VAL A 40 -30.37 17.63 -6.50
C VAL A 40 -30.43 16.23 -7.10
N LEU A 41 -29.62 15.30 -6.61
CA LEU A 41 -29.56 13.93 -7.14
C LEU A 41 -30.63 13.00 -6.53
N LYS A 42 -31.16 13.33 -5.34
CA LYS A 42 -32.16 12.54 -4.60
C LYS A 42 -31.78 11.06 -4.51
N ALA A 43 -30.50 10.80 -4.23
CA ALA A 43 -29.98 9.44 -4.18
C ALA A 43 -30.61 8.64 -3.01
N PRO A 44 -30.89 7.34 -3.18
CA PRO A 44 -31.53 6.51 -2.14
C PRO A 44 -30.65 6.31 -0.89
N ARG A 45 -29.33 6.50 -1.00
CA ARG A 45 -28.36 6.47 0.10
C ARG A 45 -27.38 7.64 -0.05
N PRO A 46 -27.75 8.83 0.41
CA PRO A 46 -27.00 10.05 0.13
C PRO A 46 -25.61 10.04 0.78
N GLN A 47 -25.47 9.47 1.99
CA GLN A 47 -24.17 9.35 2.67
C GLN A 47 -23.20 8.44 1.90
N ASP A 48 -23.63 7.21 1.54
CA ASP A 48 -22.79 6.28 0.77
C ASP A 48 -22.36 6.90 -0.56
N PHE A 49 -23.26 7.60 -1.24
CA PHE A 49 -22.96 8.27 -2.51
C PHE A 49 -21.96 9.41 -2.31
N THR A 50 -22.12 10.22 -1.27
CA THR A 50 -21.20 11.32 -0.91
C THR A 50 -19.81 10.77 -0.63
N HIS A 51 -19.70 9.73 0.19
CA HIS A 51 -18.44 9.06 0.47
C HIS A 51 -17.77 8.52 -0.80
N ASN A 52 -18.53 7.92 -1.72
CA ASN A 52 -17.98 7.44 -2.99
C ASN A 52 -17.47 8.57 -3.89
N VAL A 53 -18.16 9.73 -3.90
CA VAL A 53 -17.71 10.91 -4.66
C VAL A 53 -16.40 11.44 -4.09
N LEU A 54 -16.29 11.55 -2.76
CA LEU A 54 -15.07 12.00 -2.11
C LEU A 54 -13.92 10.99 -2.26
N ASP A 55 -14.19 9.70 -2.14
CA ASP A 55 -13.20 8.64 -2.36
C ASP A 55 -12.64 8.65 -3.79
N LEU A 56 -13.51 8.87 -4.79
CA LEU A 56 -13.10 9.05 -6.18
C LEU A 56 -12.25 10.33 -6.37
N ALA A 57 -12.65 11.43 -5.73
CA ALA A 57 -11.90 12.69 -5.79
C ALA A 57 -10.50 12.54 -5.17
N VAL A 58 -10.39 11.86 -4.02
CA VAL A 58 -9.10 11.54 -3.40
C VAL A 58 -8.25 10.68 -4.34
N GLN A 59 -8.80 9.62 -4.94
CA GLN A 59 -8.07 8.77 -5.91
C GLN A 59 -7.55 9.59 -7.11
N LYS A 60 -8.32 10.57 -7.60
CA LYS A 60 -7.86 11.46 -8.67
C LYS A 60 -6.74 12.40 -8.25
N VAL A 61 -6.74 12.87 -7.00
CA VAL A 61 -5.61 13.62 -6.44
C VAL A 61 -4.38 12.72 -6.34
N VAL A 62 -4.54 11.48 -5.85
CA VAL A 62 -3.44 10.50 -5.76
C VAL A 62 -2.84 10.20 -7.13
N GLU A 63 -3.67 10.04 -8.16
CA GLU A 63 -3.21 9.84 -9.54
C GLU A 63 -2.26 10.98 -9.94
N LYS A 64 -2.65 12.25 -9.73
CA LYS A 64 -1.80 13.42 -10.02
C LYS A 64 -0.49 13.40 -9.21
N LEU A 65 -0.53 12.99 -7.94
CA LEU A 65 0.70 12.88 -7.12
C LEU A 65 1.62 11.78 -7.63
N SER A 66 1.05 10.63 -8.02
CA SER A 66 1.80 9.51 -8.60
C SER A 66 2.50 9.92 -9.91
N TRP A 67 1.81 10.68 -10.77
CA TRP A 67 2.40 11.26 -11.98
C TRP A 67 3.55 12.21 -11.67
N LYS A 68 3.41 13.08 -10.67
CA LYS A 68 4.50 13.97 -10.24
C LYS A 68 5.71 13.19 -9.74
N LEU A 69 5.50 12.14 -8.94
CA LEU A 69 6.58 11.28 -8.46
C LEU A 69 7.39 10.63 -9.58
N MET A 70 6.74 10.30 -10.70
CA MET A 70 7.38 9.68 -11.85
C MET A 70 8.06 10.68 -12.79
N THR A 71 7.54 11.91 -12.88
CA THR A 71 7.92 12.87 -13.92
C THR A 71 8.94 13.90 -13.41
N GLU A 72 8.84 14.31 -12.15
CA GLU A 72 9.71 15.33 -11.56
C GLU A 72 11.04 14.72 -11.09
N ALA A 73 12.16 15.36 -11.45
CA ALA A 73 13.47 14.92 -11.01
C ALA A 73 13.63 15.07 -9.50
N HIS A 74 14.17 14.03 -8.84
CA HIS A 74 14.36 13.96 -7.38
C HIS A 74 13.07 14.09 -6.55
N ALA A 75 11.90 13.85 -7.15
CA ALA A 75 10.65 13.81 -6.40
C ALA A 75 10.68 12.74 -5.31
N THR A 76 10.16 13.09 -4.15
CA THR A 76 9.96 12.20 -3.01
C THR A 76 8.49 12.23 -2.59
N PRO A 77 7.99 11.20 -1.90
CA PRO A 77 6.62 11.22 -1.38
C PRO A 77 6.34 12.50 -0.58
N SER A 78 7.30 12.94 0.23
CA SER A 78 7.20 14.17 1.01
C SER A 78 7.15 15.44 0.15
N SER A 79 7.97 15.54 -0.90
CA SER A 79 8.02 16.76 -1.72
C SER A 79 6.75 17.00 -2.55
N VAL A 80 6.07 15.93 -2.97
CA VAL A 80 4.81 16.05 -3.73
C VAL A 80 3.58 16.17 -2.82
N GLY A 81 3.74 15.99 -1.50
CA GLY A 81 2.66 16.12 -0.52
C GLY A 81 1.91 14.83 -0.17
N VAL A 82 2.48 13.64 -0.45
CA VAL A 82 1.87 12.36 -0.03
C VAL A 82 1.58 12.31 1.49
N PRO A 83 2.49 12.73 2.40
CA PRO A 83 2.21 12.70 3.83
C PRO A 83 0.98 13.51 4.22
N ALA A 84 0.85 14.73 3.68
CA ALA A 84 -0.27 15.62 4.00
C ALA A 84 -1.61 15.04 3.50
N LEU A 85 -1.62 14.44 2.30
CA LEU A 85 -2.82 13.77 1.79
C LEU A 85 -3.20 12.55 2.63
N LEU A 86 -2.21 11.74 3.03
CA LEU A 86 -2.43 10.58 3.88
C LEU A 86 -3.00 11.00 5.25
N ASP A 87 -2.44 12.04 5.85
CA ASP A 87 -2.90 12.60 7.14
C ASP A 87 -4.32 13.13 7.06
N LEU A 88 -4.65 13.85 5.99
CA LEU A 88 -6.02 14.28 5.73
C LEU A 88 -6.96 13.08 5.59
N CYS A 89 -6.55 12.02 4.90
CA CYS A 89 -7.39 10.83 4.72
C CYS A 89 -7.63 10.11 6.06
N ILE A 90 -6.60 9.98 6.90
CA ILE A 90 -6.72 9.37 8.23
C ILE A 90 -7.69 10.21 9.09
N ALA A 91 -7.44 11.51 9.20
CA ALA A 91 -8.29 12.41 9.98
C ALA A 91 -9.73 12.48 9.44
N GLY A 92 -9.90 12.44 8.12
CA GLY A 92 -11.20 12.42 7.46
C GLY A 92 -12.00 11.14 7.73
N VAL A 93 -11.34 9.99 7.86
CA VAL A 93 -12.00 8.74 8.27
C VAL A 93 -12.41 8.80 9.75
N THR A 94 -11.52 9.23 10.64
CA THR A 94 -11.82 9.38 12.07
C THR A 94 -12.95 10.38 12.33
N SER A 95 -13.09 11.39 11.46
CA SER A 95 -14.19 12.37 11.51
C SER A 95 -15.45 11.94 10.73
N HIS A 96 -15.45 10.72 10.15
CA HIS A 96 -16.55 10.16 9.35
C HIS A 96 -16.91 10.93 8.06
N PHE A 97 -15.95 11.63 7.45
CA PHE A 97 -16.12 12.31 6.16
C PHE A 97 -15.71 11.42 4.97
N LEU A 98 -14.87 10.42 5.22
CA LEU A 98 -14.31 9.52 4.20
C LEU A 98 -14.59 8.05 4.54
N VAL A 99 -14.49 7.19 3.52
CA VAL A 99 -14.61 5.74 3.68
C VAL A 99 -13.39 5.20 4.42
N ASN A 100 -13.60 4.25 5.32
CA ASN A 100 -12.50 3.65 6.10
C ASN A 100 -11.35 3.07 5.26
N SER A 101 -11.59 2.61 4.03
CA SER A 101 -10.55 2.09 3.16
C SER A 101 -9.75 3.17 2.41
N THR A 102 -10.15 4.44 2.46
CA THR A 102 -9.57 5.51 1.65
C THR A 102 -8.04 5.67 1.87
N PRO A 103 -7.49 5.73 3.10
CA PRO A 103 -6.03 5.83 3.28
C PRO A 103 -5.27 4.65 2.68
N TYR A 104 -5.81 3.43 2.80
CA TYR A 104 -5.21 2.23 2.25
C TYR A 104 -5.27 2.21 0.72
N LYS A 105 -6.34 2.71 0.11
CA LYS A 105 -6.42 2.88 -1.35
C LYS A 105 -5.39 3.88 -1.85
N VAL A 106 -5.21 5.01 -1.14
CA VAL A 106 -4.17 6.00 -1.47
C VAL A 106 -2.79 5.34 -1.49
N LEU A 107 -2.46 4.59 -0.45
CA LEU A 107 -1.19 3.88 -0.34
C LEU A 107 -1.02 2.82 -1.43
N GLU A 108 -2.09 2.10 -1.74
CA GLU A 108 -2.09 1.06 -2.76
C GLU A 108 -1.87 1.62 -4.17
N ASP A 109 -2.64 2.64 -4.56
CA ASP A 109 -2.54 3.29 -5.86
C ASP A 109 -1.17 3.96 -6.06
N LEU A 110 -0.61 4.55 -5.00
CA LEU A 110 0.76 5.07 -5.02
C LEU A 110 1.76 3.93 -5.22
N MET A 111 1.68 2.86 -4.44
CA MET A 111 2.70 1.82 -4.50
C MET A 111 2.63 0.99 -5.79
N GLU A 112 1.45 0.77 -6.38
CA GLU A 112 1.29 0.00 -7.63
C GLU A 112 2.04 0.62 -8.82
N GLY A 113 2.06 1.95 -8.92
CA GLY A 113 2.65 2.68 -10.06
C GLY A 113 4.12 3.08 -9.91
N GLN A 114 4.77 2.82 -8.77
CA GLN A 114 6.07 3.42 -8.43
C GLN A 114 7.20 2.38 -8.40
N THR A 115 8.46 2.83 -8.49
CA THR A 115 9.64 1.95 -8.35
C THR A 115 9.74 1.37 -6.93
N ILE A 116 10.48 0.26 -6.75
CA ILE A 116 10.65 -0.36 -5.42
C ILE A 116 11.27 0.61 -4.42
N SER A 117 12.26 1.41 -4.83
CA SER A 117 12.89 2.41 -3.96
C SER A 117 11.93 3.51 -3.51
N THR A 118 10.96 3.91 -4.34
CA THR A 118 9.90 4.83 -3.94
C THR A 118 8.88 4.14 -3.05
N CYS A 119 8.54 2.88 -3.32
CA CYS A 119 7.65 2.08 -2.47
C CYS A 119 8.18 1.96 -1.04
N GLU A 120 9.50 1.78 -0.85
CA GLU A 120 10.12 1.76 0.49
C GLU A 120 9.90 3.07 1.25
N LYS A 121 10.05 4.23 0.58
CA LYS A 121 9.79 5.54 1.19
C LYS A 121 8.31 5.75 1.53
N VAL A 122 7.40 5.28 0.68
CA VAL A 122 5.95 5.31 0.98
C VAL A 122 5.63 4.36 2.14
N TRP A 123 6.32 3.23 2.22
CA TRP A 123 6.17 2.28 3.33
C TRP A 123 6.61 2.87 4.68
N GLU A 124 7.69 3.65 4.71
CA GLU A 124 8.11 4.39 5.92
C GLU A 124 7.01 5.36 6.42
N LEU A 125 6.25 5.97 5.50
CA LEU A 125 5.08 6.75 5.87
C LEU A 125 4.00 5.86 6.49
N LEU A 126 3.70 4.70 5.91
CA LEU A 126 2.75 3.75 6.50
C LEU A 126 3.18 3.30 7.90
N GLU A 127 4.46 2.96 8.09
CA GLU A 127 5.00 2.52 9.40
C GLU A 127 4.94 3.62 10.46
N SER A 128 5.23 4.87 10.10
CA SER A 128 5.17 6.01 11.03
C SER A 128 3.73 6.36 11.47
N ARG A 129 2.71 5.88 10.76
CA ARG A 129 1.28 6.09 11.10
C ARG A 129 0.57 4.82 11.54
N LYS A 130 1.31 3.73 11.79
CA LYS A 130 0.73 2.42 12.11
C LYS A 130 -0.29 2.48 13.24
N ASP A 131 0.00 3.22 14.32
CA ASP A 131 -0.86 3.26 15.51
C ASP A 131 -2.20 3.95 15.22
N GLN A 132 -2.25 4.86 14.23
CA GLN A 132 -3.49 5.50 13.76
C GLN A 132 -4.22 4.62 12.74
N LEU A 133 -3.47 3.97 11.85
CA LEU A 133 -4.02 3.13 10.77
C LEU A 133 -4.56 1.78 11.27
N THR A 134 -4.13 1.30 12.44
CA THR A 134 -4.60 0.05 13.03
C THR A 134 -5.66 0.24 14.12
N THR A 135 -6.24 1.43 14.25
CA THR A 135 -7.35 1.66 15.19
C THR A 135 -8.64 0.93 14.75
N PRO A 136 -9.64 0.78 15.64
CA PRO A 136 -10.92 0.16 15.31
C PRO A 136 -11.69 0.81 14.15
N ASP A 137 -11.42 2.08 13.85
CA ASP A 137 -12.00 2.79 12.70
C ASP A 137 -11.59 2.17 11.36
N PHE A 138 -10.42 1.53 11.33
CA PHE A 138 -9.83 0.92 10.15
C PHE A 138 -9.88 -0.62 10.23
N ILE A 139 -9.34 -1.18 11.30
CA ILE A 139 -9.15 -2.61 11.49
C ILE A 139 -10.03 -3.06 12.67
N ALA A 140 -11.03 -3.89 12.40
CA ALA A 140 -11.98 -4.30 13.42
C ALA A 140 -11.34 -5.25 14.45
N GLU A 141 -11.60 -5.01 15.74
CA GLU A 141 -11.02 -5.76 16.87
C GLU A 141 -11.33 -7.27 16.86
N LYS A 142 -12.48 -7.67 16.30
CA LYS A 142 -13.00 -9.05 16.40
C LYS A 142 -12.57 -9.98 15.25
N GLY A 143 -11.48 -9.66 14.55
CA GLY A 143 -11.05 -10.44 13.38
C GLY A 143 -12.06 -10.42 12.23
N ARG A 144 -12.96 -9.42 12.22
CA ARG A 144 -13.90 -9.21 11.12
C ARG A 144 -13.17 -8.50 10.00
N THR A 145 -13.18 -9.09 8.82
CA THR A 145 -12.61 -8.49 7.62
C THR A 145 -13.35 -7.19 7.27
N THR A 146 -12.63 -6.06 7.23
CA THR A 146 -13.12 -4.74 6.81
C THR A 146 -12.66 -4.44 5.38
N LYS A 147 -13.26 -3.45 4.71
CA LYS A 147 -12.75 -2.99 3.41
C LYS A 147 -11.30 -2.51 3.50
N ALA A 148 -10.94 -1.85 4.60
CA ALA A 148 -9.59 -1.40 4.88
C ALA A 148 -8.61 -2.57 5.05
N SER A 149 -8.97 -3.61 5.82
CA SER A 149 -8.12 -4.80 5.98
C SER A 149 -7.89 -5.53 4.67
N LEU A 150 -8.94 -5.68 3.84
CA LEU A 150 -8.83 -6.26 2.50
C LEU A 150 -7.91 -5.44 1.59
N CYS A 151 -8.02 -4.11 1.64
CA CYS A 151 -7.18 -3.21 0.86
C CYS A 151 -5.70 -3.34 1.27
N LEU A 152 -5.42 -3.33 2.57
CA LEU A 152 -4.09 -3.54 3.13
C LEU A 152 -3.51 -4.89 2.70
N LEU A 153 -4.27 -5.98 2.85
CA LEU A 153 -3.84 -7.31 2.43
C LEU A 153 -3.56 -7.38 0.93
N ARG A 154 -4.41 -6.76 0.09
CA ARG A 154 -4.24 -6.73 -1.36
C ARG A 154 -2.96 -6.01 -1.75
N MET A 155 -2.74 -4.82 -1.18
CA MET A 155 -1.56 -3.99 -1.37
C MET A 155 -0.27 -4.72 -0.95
N CYS A 156 -0.23 -5.28 0.26
CA CYS A 156 0.94 -6.00 0.76
C CYS A 156 1.26 -7.23 -0.10
N ASN A 157 0.25 -8.01 -0.50
CA ASN A 157 0.46 -9.16 -1.37
C ASN A 157 0.91 -8.75 -2.78
N ALA A 158 0.42 -7.63 -3.31
CA ALA A 158 0.88 -7.08 -4.59
C ALA A 158 2.35 -6.65 -4.52
N LEU A 159 2.76 -5.98 -3.44
CA LEU A 159 4.16 -5.63 -3.19
C LEU A 159 5.04 -6.87 -3.09
N LEU A 160 4.67 -7.85 -2.25
CA LEU A 160 5.45 -9.08 -2.07
C LEU A 160 5.66 -9.87 -3.38
N ARG A 161 4.71 -9.79 -4.33
CA ARG A 161 4.88 -10.38 -5.68
C ARG A 161 5.90 -9.63 -6.55
N ARG A 162 6.09 -8.33 -6.32
CA ARG A 162 7.02 -7.48 -7.07
C ARG A 162 8.44 -7.51 -6.49
N LEU A 163 8.59 -7.85 -5.21
CA LEU A 163 9.87 -7.84 -4.52
C LEU A 163 10.71 -9.08 -4.86
N SER A 164 12.01 -8.86 -5.09
CA SER A 164 12.97 -9.96 -5.20
C SER A 164 13.19 -10.60 -3.83
N LYS A 165 13.08 -11.92 -3.76
CA LYS A 165 13.30 -12.70 -2.54
C LYS A 165 14.75 -12.65 -2.04
N THR A 166 15.71 -12.36 -2.92
CA THR A 166 17.13 -12.29 -2.58
C THR A 166 17.60 -10.86 -2.32
N HIS A 167 17.20 -9.90 -3.15
CA HIS A 167 17.66 -8.51 -3.03
C HIS A 167 16.84 -7.65 -2.06
N ASN A 168 15.54 -7.91 -1.93
CA ASN A 168 14.63 -7.05 -1.15
C ASN A 168 14.16 -7.75 0.14
N SER A 169 14.97 -8.66 0.69
CA SER A 169 14.62 -9.49 1.84
C SER A 169 14.25 -8.67 3.08
N VAL A 170 14.95 -7.56 3.33
CA VAL A 170 14.65 -6.63 4.43
C VAL A 170 13.27 -6.01 4.26
N PHE A 171 12.93 -5.53 3.05
CA PHE A 171 11.63 -4.91 2.80
C PHE A 171 10.48 -5.93 2.88
N CYS A 172 10.68 -7.14 2.34
CA CYS A 172 9.75 -8.25 2.55
C CYS A 172 9.51 -8.53 4.05
N GLY A 173 10.58 -8.54 4.85
CA GLY A 173 10.51 -8.72 6.30
C GLY A 173 9.67 -7.63 6.98
N LYS A 174 9.89 -6.36 6.65
CA LYS A 174 9.08 -5.23 7.17
C LYS A 174 7.59 -5.42 6.86
N ILE A 175 7.25 -5.80 5.63
CA ILE A 175 5.86 -6.05 5.23
C ILE A 175 5.22 -7.18 6.06
N LEU A 176 5.93 -8.30 6.20
CA LEU A 176 5.42 -9.46 6.96
C LEU A 176 5.27 -9.15 8.46
N VAL A 177 6.20 -8.39 9.03
CA VAL A 177 6.11 -7.93 10.43
C VAL A 177 4.91 -7.01 10.61
N PHE A 178 4.68 -6.06 9.69
CA PHE A 178 3.52 -5.16 9.76
C PHE A 178 2.19 -5.91 9.66
N LEU A 179 2.08 -6.90 8.75
CA LEU A 179 0.91 -7.75 8.63
C LEU A 179 0.65 -8.53 9.93
N SER A 180 1.71 -9.09 10.54
CA SER A 180 1.63 -9.83 11.80
C SER A 180 1.26 -8.94 12.99
N PHE A 181 1.67 -7.67 12.95
CA PHE A 181 1.29 -6.66 13.95
C PHE A 181 -0.20 -6.26 13.81
N THR A 182 -0.68 -6.13 12.58
CA THR A 182 -2.02 -5.61 12.29
C THR A 182 -3.12 -6.65 12.47
N PHE A 183 -2.86 -7.90 12.10
CA PHE A 183 -3.87 -8.96 12.07
C PHE A 183 -3.72 -9.93 13.25
N ALA A 184 -4.83 -10.19 13.93
CA ALA A 184 -4.86 -11.24 14.95
C ALA A 184 -4.53 -12.60 14.31
N LEU A 185 -3.75 -13.43 15.02
CA LEU A 185 -3.34 -14.76 14.56
C LEU A 185 -4.52 -15.69 14.22
N SER A 186 -5.71 -15.41 14.76
CA SER A 186 -6.94 -16.14 14.50
C SER A 186 -7.67 -15.70 13.23
N GLU A 187 -7.17 -14.71 12.49
CA GLU A 187 -7.79 -14.28 11.24
C GLU A 187 -7.65 -15.37 10.17
N ARG A 188 -8.71 -15.59 9.41
CA ARG A 188 -8.78 -16.61 8.34
C ARG A 188 -7.68 -16.45 7.29
N SER A 189 -7.25 -15.22 7.02
CA SER A 189 -6.17 -14.86 6.08
C SER A 189 -4.78 -15.28 6.58
N ALA A 190 -4.59 -15.41 7.90
CA ALA A 190 -3.31 -15.73 8.53
C ALA A 190 -3.02 -17.25 8.60
N VAL A 191 -4.00 -18.08 8.23
CA VAL A 191 -3.89 -19.54 8.31
C VAL A 191 -4.01 -20.20 6.94
N ASN A 192 -3.19 -21.22 6.69
CA ASN A 192 -3.29 -22.05 5.49
C ASN A 192 -4.43 -23.06 5.65
N LEU A 193 -5.68 -22.61 5.46
CA LEU A 193 -6.87 -23.46 5.62
C LEU A 193 -6.88 -24.70 4.73
N THR A 194 -6.21 -24.64 3.58
CA THR A 194 -6.15 -25.77 2.65
C THR A 194 -5.12 -26.82 3.05
N GLY A 195 -4.22 -26.50 3.98
CA GLY A 195 -3.15 -27.40 4.42
C GLY A 195 -2.15 -27.78 3.35
N LYS A 196 -2.19 -27.16 2.16
CA LYS A 196 -1.27 -27.49 1.06
C LYS A 196 0.11 -26.92 1.36
N ALA A 197 1.09 -27.80 1.49
CA ALA A 197 2.48 -27.40 1.60
C ALA A 197 2.99 -26.78 0.28
N ASN A 198 3.90 -25.82 0.39
CA ASN A 198 4.58 -25.27 -0.77
C ASN A 198 5.63 -26.27 -1.28
N VAL A 199 5.37 -26.94 -2.40
CA VAL A 199 6.27 -27.92 -3.04
C VAL A 199 7.15 -27.30 -4.14
N THR A 200 7.07 -25.99 -4.36
CA THR A 200 7.81 -25.31 -5.45
C THR A 200 9.30 -25.19 -5.15
N ASN A 201 9.71 -25.24 -3.89
CA ASN A 201 11.13 -25.19 -3.51
C ASN A 201 11.77 -26.59 -3.65
N VAL A 202 12.07 -26.97 -4.89
CA VAL A 202 12.75 -28.23 -5.21
C VAL A 202 14.25 -27.97 -5.25
N THR A 203 14.98 -28.51 -4.27
CA THR A 203 16.44 -28.58 -4.33
C THR A 203 16.80 -29.76 -5.22
N VAL A 204 17.33 -29.48 -6.41
CA VAL A 204 17.92 -30.51 -7.27
C VAL A 204 19.33 -30.76 -6.76
N PHE A 205 19.59 -31.98 -6.31
CA PHE A 205 20.93 -32.43 -5.98
C PHE A 205 21.62 -32.89 -7.27
N GLU A 206 22.93 -32.66 -7.35
CA GLU A 206 23.76 -33.27 -8.39
C GLU A 206 23.80 -34.78 -8.18
N ASP A 207 23.87 -35.51 -9.29
CA ASP A 207 24.17 -36.93 -9.30
C ASP A 207 25.62 -37.20 -8.87
N GLU A 208 25.86 -38.37 -8.27
CA GLU A 208 27.15 -38.73 -7.64
C GLU A 208 28.32 -38.56 -8.62
N ASP A 209 28.13 -38.96 -9.89
CA ASP A 209 29.11 -38.79 -10.97
C ASP A 209 29.41 -37.31 -11.28
N ALA A 210 28.39 -36.43 -11.22
CA ALA A 210 28.55 -35.00 -11.46
C ALA A 210 29.22 -34.29 -10.28
N PHE A 211 28.89 -34.72 -9.04
CA PHE A 211 29.52 -34.25 -7.82
C PHE A 211 31.02 -34.61 -7.79
N ASP A 212 31.37 -35.87 -8.08
CA ASP A 212 32.76 -36.35 -8.12
C ASP A 212 33.57 -35.65 -9.24
N LEU A 213 32.94 -35.38 -10.38
CA LEU A 213 33.57 -34.63 -11.47
C LEU A 213 33.79 -33.15 -11.09
N ALA A 214 32.86 -32.53 -10.39
CA ALA A 214 32.99 -31.16 -9.89
C ALA A 214 34.09 -31.05 -8.82
N GLU A 215 34.14 -31.99 -7.87
CA GLU A 215 35.16 -32.02 -6.82
C GLU A 215 36.57 -32.25 -7.38
N SER A 216 36.71 -33.17 -8.35
CA SER A 216 37.99 -33.41 -9.01
C SER A 216 38.46 -32.23 -9.88
N THR A 217 37.54 -31.53 -10.54
CA THR A 217 37.88 -30.32 -11.32
C THR A 217 38.26 -29.13 -10.45
N ASP A 218 37.61 -28.94 -9.30
CA ASP A 218 38.01 -27.91 -8.32
C ASP A 218 39.34 -28.24 -7.63
N ALA A 219 39.60 -29.51 -7.32
CA ALA A 219 40.90 -29.96 -6.80
C ALA A 219 42.04 -29.74 -7.82
N THR A 220 41.77 -29.94 -9.11
CA THR A 220 42.74 -29.72 -10.18
C THR A 220 43.05 -28.23 -10.38
N LYS A 221 42.03 -27.36 -10.38
CA LYS A 221 42.21 -25.90 -10.44
C LYS A 221 42.97 -25.34 -9.23
N ALA A 222 42.70 -25.87 -8.04
CA ALA A 222 43.43 -25.48 -6.83
C ALA A 222 44.92 -25.87 -6.91
N SER A 223 45.24 -27.04 -7.48
CA SER A 223 46.61 -27.49 -7.71
C SER A 223 47.35 -26.64 -8.74
N GLU A 224 46.70 -26.30 -9.86
CA GLU A 224 47.28 -25.44 -10.90
C GLU A 224 47.52 -24.00 -10.42
N ALA A 225 46.60 -23.42 -9.64
CA ALA A 225 46.76 -22.08 -9.06
C ALA A 225 47.94 -21.99 -8.07
N VAL A 226 48.25 -23.08 -7.35
CA VAL A 226 49.41 -23.16 -6.44
C VAL A 226 50.72 -23.29 -7.22
N SER A 227 50.71 -23.95 -8.38
CA SER A 227 51.91 -24.11 -9.24
C SER A 227 52.30 -22.84 -10.01
N GLY A 228 51.37 -21.90 -10.24
CA GLY A 228 51.64 -20.63 -10.94
C GLY A 228 52.17 -19.49 -10.05
N LEU A 229 52.39 -19.75 -8.75
CA LEU A 229 52.91 -18.78 -7.76
C LEU A 229 54.39 -19.03 -7.39
N GLN A 230 55.10 -19.92 -8.10
CA GLN A 230 56.55 -20.14 -7.98
C GLN A 230 57.35 -19.42 -9.04
#